data_AF-A0A7Y3HEK7-F1
#
_entry.id   AF-A0A7Y3HEK7-F1
#
_cell.length_a   1.000
_cell.length_b   1.000
_cell.length_c   1.000
_cell.angle_alpha   90.00
_cell.angle_beta   90.00
_cell.angle_gamma   90.00
#
_symmetry.space_group_name_H-M   'P 1'
#
loop_
_entity.id
_entity.type
_entity.pdbx_description
1 polymer ?
#
loop_
_entity_poly.entity_id
_entity_poly.type
_entity_poly.pdbx_seq_one_letter_code
_entity_poly.pdbx_strand_id
1 'polypeptide(L)' 'MTARTIEEHLGVSRPTALRTLDRLSELGILSESSPGPRSMRRFVASEILAVFETD' A
#
# COMPACT_ATOMS: atom_id res chain seq x y z
N MET A 1 2.10 -0.42 -4.82
CA MET A 1 1.98 -1.35 -3.68
C MET A 1 0.65 -2.09 -3.72
N THR A 2 0.64 -3.37 -3.34
CA THR A 2 -0.56 -4.23 -3.31
C THR A 2 -0.70 -4.92 -1.95
N ALA A 3 -1.85 -5.52 -1.65
CA ALA A 3 -2.03 -6.30 -0.42
C ALA A 3 -0.97 -7.41 -0.30
N ARG A 4 -0.69 -8.12 -1.40
CA ARG A 4 0.36 -9.15 -1.45
C ARG A 4 1.73 -8.62 -1.03
N THR A 5 2.08 -7.42 -1.46
CA THR A 5 3.35 -6.78 -1.07
C THR A 5 3.44 -6.61 0.45
N ILE A 6 2.35 -6.17 1.09
CA ILE A 6 2.29 -5.98 2.55
C ILE A 6 2.31 -7.33 3.29
N GLU A 7 1.59 -8.34 2.77
CA GLU A 7 1.63 -9.71 3.31
C GLU A 7 3.05 -10.26 3.35
N GLU A 8 3.78 -10.14 2.23
CA GLU A 8 5.15 -10.65 2.08
C GLU A 8 6.16 -9.88 2.96
N HIS A 9 6.04 -8.55 3.08
CA HIS A 9 7.01 -7.73 3.81
C HIS A 9 6.79 -7.73 5.33
N LEU A 10 5.53 -7.77 5.78
CA LEU A 10 5.19 -7.70 7.21
C LEU A 10 4.82 -9.06 7.81
N GLY A 11 4.73 -10.12 7.00
CA GLY A 11 4.32 -11.45 7.46
C GLY A 11 2.89 -11.49 8.01
N VAL A 12 2.00 -10.63 7.48
CA VAL A 12 0.61 -10.50 7.95
C VAL A 12 -0.37 -11.17 6.99
N SER A 13 -1.56 -11.50 7.49
CA SER A 13 -2.64 -12.05 6.66
C SER A 13 -3.24 -11.01 5.71
N ARG A 14 -3.82 -11.48 4.60
CA ARG A 14 -4.51 -10.63 3.60
C ARG A 14 -5.50 -9.61 4.18
N PRO A 15 -6.41 -9.98 5.12
CA PRO A 15 -7.34 -9.00 5.69
C PRO A 15 -6.61 -7.90 6.46
N THR A 16 -5.52 -8.24 7.15
CA THR A 16 -4.70 -7.25 7.86
C THR A 16 -3.95 -6.37 6.87
N ALA A 17 -3.36 -6.94 5.81
CA ALA A 17 -2.70 -6.17 4.75
C ALA A 17 -3.64 -5.15 4.07
N LEU A 18 -4.88 -5.56 3.77
CA LEU A 18 -5.89 -4.65 3.20
C LEU A 18 -6.24 -3.53 4.18
N ARG A 19 -6.50 -3.85 5.45
CA ARG A 19 -6.75 -2.84 6.49
C ARG A 19 -5.58 -1.86 6.65
N THR A 20 -4.34 -2.34 6.56
CA THR A 20 -3.15 -1.49 6.61
C THR A 20 -3.13 -0.52 5.43
N LEU A 21 -3.39 -0.99 4.21
CA LEU A 21 -3.43 -0.13 3.03
C LEU A 21 -4.53 0.93 3.12
N ASP A 22 -5.74 0.53 3.55
CA ASP A 22 -6.85 1.45 3.75
C ASP A 22 -6.49 2.50 4.81
N ARG A 23 -5.94 2.08 5.95
CA ARG A 23 -5.55 3.01 7.02
C ARG A 23 -4.46 3.98 6.61
N LEU A 24 -3.46 3.53 5.87
CA LEU A 24 -2.42 4.41 5.34
C LEU A 24 -2.98 5.38 4.29
N SER A 25 -4.00 4.96 3.53
CA SER A 25 -4.67 5.86 2.59
C SER A 25 -5.51 6.91 3.30
N GLU A 26 -6.26 6.53 4.34
CA GLU A 26 -7.00 7.46 5.21
C GLU A 26 -6.09 8.50 5.87
N LEU A 27 -4.86 8.11 6.20
CA LEU A 27 -3.84 8.99 6.78
C LEU A 27 -3.12 9.86 5.72
N GLY A 28 -3.47 9.74 4.43
CA GLY A 28 -2.86 10.52 3.34
C GLY A 28 -1.49 10.01 2.88
N ILE A 29 -0.93 9.01 3.56
CA ILE A 29 0.38 8.42 3.29
C ILE A 29 0.38 7.70 1.93
N LEU A 30 -0.72 7.03 1.61
CA LEU A 30 -0.94 6.35 0.33
C LEU A 30 -2.11 6.98 -0.42
N SER A 31 -2.02 6.93 -1.74
CA SER A 31 -3.14 7.23 -2.63
C SER A 31 -3.47 6.00 -3.47
N GLU A 32 -4.76 5.70 -3.62
CA GLU A 32 -5.19 4.65 -4.55
C GLU A 32 -4.91 5.11 -5.99
N SER A 33 -4.19 4.26 -6.73
CA SER A 33 -3.81 4.45 -8.13
C SER A 33 -4.72 3.66 -9.05
N SER A 34 -4.56 3.83 -10.36
CA SER A 34 -5.31 3.07 -11.37
C SER A 34 -5.32 1.57 -11.05
N PRO A 35 -6.51 0.94 -11.02
CA PRO A 35 -6.64 -0.48 -10.71
C PRO A 35 -5.79 -1.36 -11.64
N GLY A 36 -5.21 -2.42 -11.08
CA GLY A 36 -4.52 -3.45 -11.84
C GLY A 36 -5.47 -4.45 -12.52
N PRO A 37 -4.92 -5.50 -13.16
CA PRO A 37 -5.71 -6.57 -13.76
C PRO A 37 -6.74 -7.14 -12.78
N ARG A 38 -7.94 -7.46 -13.26
CA ARG A 38 -9.07 -7.98 -12.46
C ARG A 38 -9.47 -7.05 -11.31
N SER A 39 -9.45 -5.73 -11.53
CA SER A 39 -9.81 -4.72 -10.54
C SER A 39 -8.96 -4.78 -9.26
N MET A 40 -7.70 -5.24 -9.38
CA MET A 40 -6.79 -5.31 -8.24
C MET A 40 -6.45 -3.90 -7.75
N ARG A 41 -6.82 -3.58 -6.50
CA ARG A 41 -6.49 -2.30 -5.87
C ARG A 41 -4.97 -2.13 -5.79
N ARG A 42 -4.50 -0.93 -6.15
CA ARG A 42 -3.08 -0.56 -6.16
C ARG A 42 -2.92 0.78 -5.47
N PHE A 43 -1.95 0.87 -4.59
CA PHE A 43 -1.65 2.08 -3.84
C PHE A 43 -0.26 2.60 -4.20
N VAL A 44 -0.10 3.90 -4.29
CA VAL A 44 1.19 4.59 -4.44
C VAL A 44 1.46 5.41 -3.18
N ALA A 45 2.72 5.49 -2.75
CA ALA A 45 3.07 6.34 -1.63
C ALA A 45 3.04 7.79 -2.09
N SER A 46 2.09 8.56 -1.58
CA SER A 46 1.93 9.99 -1.90
C SER A 46 2.95 10.84 -1.15
N GLU A 47 3.42 10.41 0.03
CA GLU A 47 4.34 11.21 0.86
C GLU A 47 5.62 10.48 1.31
N ILE A 48 5.63 9.14 1.31
CA ILE A 48 6.71 8.37 1.95
C ILE A 48 7.88 8.02 1.03
N LEU A 49 7.72 8.06 -0.29
CA LEU A 49 8.83 7.79 -1.22
C LEU A 49 9.93 8.87 -1.16
N ALA A 50 9.62 10.08 -0.68
CA ALA A 50 10.61 11.15 -0.52
C ALA A 50 11.54 10.96 0.71
N VAL A 51 11.18 10.08 1.65
CA VAL A 51 11.95 9.88 2.90
C VAL A 51 12.94 8.72 2.78
N PHE A 52 12.70 7.75 1.89
CA PHE A 52 13.54 6.56 1.72
C PHE A 52 14.54 6.64 0.56
N GLU A 53 14.56 7.73 -0.22
CA GLU A 53 15.59 8.00 -1.25
C GLU A 53 16.90 8.57 -0.66
N THR A 54 17.06 8.53 0.67
CA THR A 54 18.28 8.96 1.36
C THR A 54 18.76 7.85 2.30
N ASP A 55 19.47 6.88 1.74
CA ASP A 55 20.73 6.32 2.28
C ASP A 55 21.43 5.46 1.19
#